data_AF-A0A178UE75-F1
#
_entry.id   AF-A0A178UE75-F1
#
_cell.length_a   1.000
_cell.length_b   1.000
_cell.length_c   1.000
_cell.angle_alpha   90.00
_cell.angle_beta   90.00
_cell.angle_gamma   90.00
#
_symmetry.space_group_name_H-M   'P 1'
#
loop_
_entity.id
_entity.type
_entity.pdbx_description
1 polymer ?
#
loop_
_entity_poly.entity_id
_entity_poly.type
_entity_poly.pdbx_seq_one_letter_code
_entity_poly.pdbx_strand_id
1 'polypeptide(L)'
;MSIRFSSTIVAASVNFKSSKNLNINRSRNCRFSVRSCVSESQHAHKLVLEVKERLAKDCTSLPLGKYGRDDEDMILWFLKDRRFSVDEAIGKLTKAIKWRHEFKVDELSEDSIKAATDTGKAYVHGFLDVKGRPVVIVAPAKHIPGAS
;
A
#
# COMPACT_ATOMS: atom_id res chain seq x y z
N MET A 1 12.46 -43.54 -45.66
CA MET A 1 11.89 -42.80 -44.51
C MET A 1 12.19 -41.32 -44.67
N SER A 2 11.17 -40.48 -44.86
CA SER A 2 11.26 -39.02 -44.72
C SER A 2 9.84 -38.47 -44.63
N ILE A 3 9.44 -38.09 -43.42
CA ILE A 3 8.11 -37.54 -43.11
C ILE A 3 8.22 -36.03 -43.29
N ARG A 4 7.46 -35.47 -44.24
CA ARG A 4 7.31 -34.02 -44.40
C ARG A 4 6.32 -33.52 -43.37
N PHE A 5 6.77 -32.74 -42.39
CA PHE A 5 5.89 -31.94 -41.54
C PHE A 5 5.59 -30.62 -42.25
N SER A 6 4.34 -30.45 -42.72
CA SER A 6 3.80 -29.12 -43.04
C SER A 6 3.10 -28.57 -41.80
N SER A 7 3.74 -27.61 -41.15
CA SER A 7 3.14 -26.83 -40.06
C SER A 7 2.84 -25.44 -40.58
N THR A 8 1.60 -25.22 -41.01
CA THR A 8 1.08 -23.89 -41.31
C THR A 8 0.50 -23.32 -40.01
N ILE A 9 1.25 -22.46 -39.33
CA ILE A 9 0.74 -21.74 -38.16
C ILE A 9 0.00 -20.51 -38.67
N VAL A 10 -1.33 -20.54 -38.61
CA VAL A 10 -2.17 -19.36 -38.83
C VAL A 10 -2.10 -18.50 -37.57
N ALA A 11 -1.41 -17.36 -37.64
CA ALA A 11 -1.41 -16.37 -36.58
C ALA A 11 -2.76 -15.63 -36.57
N ALA A 12 -3.63 -15.96 -35.62
CA ALA A 12 -4.83 -15.17 -35.36
C ALA A 12 -4.42 -13.86 -34.66
N SER A 13 -4.41 -12.76 -35.41
CA SER A 13 -4.26 -11.42 -34.83
C SER A 13 -5.52 -11.06 -34.04
N VAL A 14 -5.42 -11.06 -32.71
CA VAL A 14 -6.45 -10.47 -31.85
C VAL A 14 -6.34 -8.95 -31.91
N ASN A 15 -7.19 -8.35 -32.73
CA ASN A 15 -7.37 -6.89 -32.76
C ASN A 15 -8.01 -6.44 -31.44
N PHE A 16 -7.19 -6.03 -30.48
CA PHE A 16 -7.67 -5.34 -29.28
C PHE A 16 -8.09 -3.93 -29.66
N LYS A 17 -9.38 -3.76 -29.95
CA LYS A 17 -10.01 -2.46 -30.18
C LYS A 17 -9.79 -1.57 -28.95
N SER A 18 -8.91 -0.59 -29.10
CA SER A 18 -8.82 0.55 -28.20
C SER A 18 -10.14 1.31 -28.23
N SER A 19 -10.85 1.24 -27.12
CA SER A 19 -12.14 1.84 -26.84
C SER A 19 -12.20 1.81 -25.30
N LYS A 20 -12.40 2.88 -24.55
CA LYS A 20 -13.12 4.14 -24.78
C LYS A 20 -12.57 5.16 -23.78
N ASN A 21 -12.71 6.45 -24.09
CA ASN A 21 -12.68 7.56 -23.14
C ASN A 21 -13.37 7.15 -21.81
N LEU A 22 -12.59 6.88 -20.77
CA LEU A 22 -13.12 6.87 -19.41
C LEU A 22 -13.22 8.33 -19.01
N ASN A 23 -14.36 8.91 -19.37
CA ASN A 23 -14.86 10.12 -18.75
C ASN A 23 -14.90 9.82 -17.24
N ILE A 24 -13.88 10.29 -16.51
CA ILE A 24 -13.79 10.20 -15.06
C ILE A 24 -14.90 11.10 -14.54
N ASN A 25 -16.12 10.57 -14.54
CA ASN A 25 -17.20 11.13 -13.77
C ASN A 25 -16.72 11.12 -12.33
N ARG A 26 -16.40 12.32 -11.82
CA ARG A 26 -16.27 12.65 -10.42
C ARG A 26 -17.50 12.14 -9.68
N SER A 27 -17.48 10.89 -9.25
CA SER A 27 -18.53 10.33 -8.39
C SER A 27 -17.96 10.12 -7.00
N ARG A 28 -18.06 11.21 -6.23
CA ARG A 28 -18.47 11.27 -4.82
C ARG A 28 -17.71 10.40 -3.83
N ASN A 29 -16.87 11.06 -3.05
CA ASN A 29 -16.61 10.77 -1.64
C ASN A 29 -16.44 9.29 -1.29
N CYS A 30 -15.43 8.63 -1.87
CA CYS A 30 -14.86 7.45 -1.21
C CYS A 30 -14.09 7.96 0.02
N ARG A 31 -14.81 8.30 1.08
CA ARG A 31 -14.23 8.53 2.40
C ARG A 31 -13.73 7.15 2.84
N PHE A 32 -12.47 6.85 2.50
CA PHE A 32 -11.76 5.64 2.93
C PHE A 32 -11.57 5.71 4.44
N SER A 33 -12.66 5.53 5.18
CA SER A 33 -12.59 5.26 6.60
C SER A 33 -12.21 3.80 6.71
N VAL A 34 -10.91 3.52 6.88
CA VAL A 34 -10.48 2.23 7.41
C VAL A 34 -11.07 2.14 8.81
N ARG A 35 -12.29 1.61 8.90
CA ARG A 35 -12.97 1.42 10.17
C ARG A 35 -12.27 0.24 10.83
N SER A 36 -11.22 0.54 11.60
CA SER A 36 -10.75 -0.39 12.63
C SER A 36 -11.96 -0.60 13.53
N CYS A 37 -12.59 -1.77 13.43
CA CYS A 37 -13.71 -2.14 14.28
C CYS A 37 -13.20 -2.27 15.72
N VAL A 38 -13.28 -1.16 16.44
CA VAL A 38 -12.89 -0.99 17.84
C VAL A 38 -14.00 -1.57 18.71
N SER A 39 -13.85 -2.84 19.06
CA SER A 39 -13.92 -3.21 20.47
C SER A 39 -12.49 -3.26 20.95
N GLU A 40 -11.86 -2.09 21.13
CA GLU A 40 -10.50 -2.00 21.68
C GLU A 40 -10.58 -2.61 23.08
N SER A 41 -10.07 -3.84 23.19
CA SER A 41 -9.98 -4.49 24.48
C SER A 41 -9.02 -3.67 25.35
N GLN A 42 -9.28 -3.56 26.64
CA GLN A 42 -8.35 -2.94 27.60
C GLN A 42 -6.93 -3.50 27.46
N HIS A 43 -6.81 -4.75 26.98
CA HIS A 43 -5.56 -5.41 26.64
C HIS A 43 -4.79 -4.70 25.50
N ALA A 44 -5.45 -4.31 24.40
CA ALA A 44 -4.79 -3.61 23.29
C ALA A 44 -4.20 -2.27 23.74
N HIS A 45 -4.97 -1.49 24.50
CA HIS A 45 -4.49 -0.22 25.06
C HIS A 45 -3.27 -0.41 25.99
N LYS A 46 -3.29 -1.45 26.84
CA LYS A 46 -2.14 -1.79 27.69
C LYS A 46 -0.88 -2.09 26.86
N LEU A 47 -1.02 -2.84 25.77
CA LEU A 47 0.10 -3.17 24.88
C LEU A 47 0.62 -1.94 24.13
N VAL A 48 -0.26 -1.05 23.70
CA VAL A 48 0.13 0.22 23.08
C VAL A 48 1.00 1.04 24.03
N LEU A 49 0.58 1.18 25.29
CA LEU A 49 1.36 1.88 26.31
C LEU A 49 2.71 1.21 26.58
N GLU A 50 2.75 -0.12 26.65
CA GLU A 50 4.00 -0.87 26.84
C GLU A 50 4.99 -0.65 25.68
N VAL A 51 4.51 -0.73 24.43
CA VAL A 51 5.35 -0.44 23.25
C VAL A 51 5.86 1.00 23.28
N LYS A 52 4.99 1.96 23.60
CA LYS A 52 5.34 3.38 23.69
C LYS A 52 6.42 3.64 24.75
N GLU A 53 6.30 3.00 25.92
CA GLU A 53 7.30 3.11 26.98
C GLU A 53 8.64 2.48 26.58
N ARG A 54 8.63 1.29 25.98
CA ARG A 54 9.87 0.63 25.52
C ARG A 54 10.55 1.43 24.40
N LEU A 55 9.80 1.96 23.44
CA LEU A 55 10.35 2.85 22.40
C LEU A 55 10.89 4.16 22.98
N ALA A 56 10.28 4.68 24.05
CA ALA A 56 10.78 5.85 24.75
C ALA A 56 12.17 5.61 25.35
N LYS A 57 12.38 4.42 25.93
CA LYS A 57 13.63 3.98 26.58
C LYS A 57 14.72 3.56 25.59
N ASP A 58 14.38 2.67 24.66
CA ASP A 58 15.36 1.98 23.82
C ASP A 58 15.65 2.71 22.50
N CYS A 59 14.73 3.56 22.05
CA CYS A 59 14.77 4.20 20.72
C CYS A 59 14.59 5.73 20.82
N THR A 60 15.50 6.39 21.54
CA THR A 60 15.48 7.85 21.79
C THR A 60 15.65 8.71 20.55
N SER A 61 16.26 8.17 19.49
CA SER A 61 16.53 8.90 18.24
C SER A 61 15.38 8.93 17.24
N LEU A 62 14.29 8.18 17.47
CA LEU A 62 13.15 8.17 16.55
C LEU A 62 12.27 9.42 16.75
N PRO A 63 11.70 9.97 15.65
CA PRO A 63 10.81 11.13 15.70
C PRO A 63 9.56 10.89 16.55
N LEU A 64 9.05 11.98 17.12
CA LEU A 64 7.81 12.05 17.90
C LEU A 64 6.67 12.67 17.07
N GLY A 65 5.44 12.51 17.53
CA GLY A 65 4.23 13.04 16.93
C GLY A 65 3.63 12.08 15.90
N LYS A 66 2.89 12.63 14.94
CA LYS A 66 2.16 11.85 13.93
C LYS A 66 3.12 11.01 13.10
N TYR A 67 2.83 9.72 12.97
CA TYR A 67 3.69 8.71 12.36
C TYR A 67 5.05 8.50 13.07
N GLY A 68 5.17 8.99 14.30
CA GLY A 68 6.35 8.86 15.15
C GLY A 68 6.25 7.68 16.11
N ARG A 69 7.22 7.60 17.03
CA ARG A 69 7.34 6.49 18.00
C ARG A 69 6.27 6.50 19.10
N ASP A 70 5.52 7.59 19.24
CA ASP A 70 4.48 7.81 20.26
C ASP A 70 3.05 7.91 19.68
N ASP A 71 2.91 7.75 18.37
CA ASP A 71 1.62 7.69 17.66
C ASP A 71 0.90 6.38 18.00
N GLU A 72 -0.13 6.48 18.84
CA GLU A 72 -0.87 5.32 19.35
C GLU A 72 -1.61 4.55 18.27
N ASP A 73 -2.13 5.24 17.24
CA ASP A 73 -2.79 4.61 16.11
C ASP A 73 -1.79 3.82 15.26
N MET A 74 -0.60 4.37 15.05
CA MET A 74 0.49 3.68 14.35
C MET A 74 0.97 2.46 15.14
N ILE A 75 1.20 2.62 16.44
CA ILE A 75 1.61 1.52 17.33
C ILE A 75 0.57 0.40 17.30
N LEU A 76 -0.70 0.74 17.45
CA LEU A 76 -1.81 -0.20 17.42
C LEU A 76 -1.90 -0.95 16.08
N TRP A 77 -1.63 -0.26 14.96
CA TRP A 77 -1.58 -0.90 13.64
C TRP A 77 -0.47 -1.96 13.56
N PHE A 78 0.75 -1.65 14.03
CA PHE A 78 1.86 -2.60 14.04
C PHE A 78 1.63 -3.76 15.03
N LEU A 79 0.96 -3.52 16.15
CA LEU A 79 0.52 -4.58 17.05
C LEU A 79 -0.46 -5.52 16.33
N LYS A 80 -1.46 -4.98 15.61
CA LYS A 80 -2.40 -5.80 14.82
C LYS A 80 -1.67 -6.61 13.72
N ASP A 81 -0.72 -6.00 13.01
CA ASP A 81 0.12 -6.66 12.00
C ASP A 81 0.98 -7.80 12.59
N ARG A 82 1.45 -7.64 13.84
CA ARG A 82 2.31 -8.59 14.55
C ARG A 82 1.57 -9.47 15.55
N ARG A 83 0.26 -9.66 15.37
CA ARG A 83 -0.57 -10.51 16.24
C ARG A 83 -0.40 -10.17 17.74
N PHE A 84 -0.28 -8.89 18.05
CA PHE A 84 -0.09 -8.31 19.37
C PHE A 84 1.22 -8.70 20.08
N SER A 85 2.26 -9.11 19.33
CA SER A 85 3.62 -9.29 19.86
C SER A 85 4.35 -7.94 20.02
N VAL A 86 4.70 -7.59 21.25
CA VAL A 86 5.37 -6.32 21.61
C VAL A 86 6.74 -6.21 20.94
N ASP A 87 7.58 -7.24 21.08
CA ASP A 87 8.96 -7.20 20.58
C ASP A 87 9.00 -7.14 19.04
N GLU A 88 8.15 -7.92 18.38
CA GLU A 88 8.04 -7.88 16.92
C GLU A 88 7.49 -6.54 16.41
N ALA A 89 6.50 -5.98 17.09
CA ALA A 89 5.92 -4.68 16.76
C ALA A 89 6.97 -3.57 16.89
N ILE A 90 7.73 -3.53 17.99
CA ILE A 90 8.83 -2.58 18.18
C ILE A 90 9.86 -2.70 17.06
N GLY A 91 10.30 -3.91 16.74
CA GLY A 91 11.30 -4.15 15.70
C GLY A 91 10.84 -3.70 14.31
N LYS A 92 9.55 -3.88 13.98
CA LYS A 92 8.98 -3.48 12.69
C LYS A 92 8.66 -1.99 12.62
N LEU A 93 8.07 -1.43 13.67
CA LEU A 93 7.75 0.00 13.77
C LEU A 93 9.03 0.84 13.67
N THR A 94 10.09 0.46 14.39
CA THR A 94 11.40 1.14 14.34
C THR A 94 11.96 1.20 12.92
N LYS A 95 11.94 0.07 12.20
CA LYS A 95 12.41 0.01 10.81
C LYS A 95 11.54 0.85 9.87
N ALA A 96 10.23 0.84 10.08
CA ALA A 96 9.30 1.63 9.28
C ALA A 96 9.51 3.14 9.46
N ILE A 97 9.65 3.62 10.70
CA ILE A 97 9.90 5.04 11.00
C ILE A 97 11.22 5.49 10.37
N LYS A 98 12.30 4.70 10.52
CA LYS A 98 13.59 5.01 9.90
C LYS A 98 13.49 5.11 8.38
N TRP A 99 12.85 4.14 7.74
CA TRP A 99 12.64 4.16 6.30
C TRP A 99 11.85 5.39 5.83
N ARG A 100 10.80 5.80 6.55
CA ARG A 100 10.02 7.00 6.19
C ARG A 100 10.89 8.25 6.18
N HIS A 101 11.81 8.37 7.14
CA HIS A 101 12.75 9.48 7.23
C HIS A 101 13.82 9.41 6.14
N GLU A 102 14.45 8.24 5.94
CA GLU A 102 15.47 8.02 4.90
C GLU A 102 14.93 8.24 3.49
N PHE A 103 13.70 7.80 3.23
CA PHE A 103 13.01 7.97 1.96
C PHE A 103 12.42 9.38 1.79
N LYS A 104 12.40 10.20 2.86
CA LYS A 104 11.82 11.55 2.87
C LYS A 104 10.37 11.55 2.38
N VAL A 105 9.54 10.68 2.95
CA VAL A 105 8.12 10.56 2.58
C VAL A 105 7.37 11.90 2.67
N ASP A 106 7.79 12.78 3.59
CA ASP A 106 7.18 14.09 3.78
C ASP A 106 7.53 15.10 2.66
N GLU A 107 8.54 14.81 1.83
CA GLU A 107 8.93 15.62 0.66
C GLU A 107 8.22 15.16 -0.63
N LEU A 108 7.39 14.10 -0.58
CA LEU A 108 6.66 13.62 -1.75
C LEU A 108 5.58 14.61 -2.18
N SER A 109 5.66 15.08 -3.42
CA SER A 109 4.68 15.97 -4.04
C SER A 109 3.80 15.21 -5.03
N GLU A 110 2.62 15.78 -5.34
CA GLU A 110 1.76 15.24 -6.39
C GLU A 110 2.49 15.22 -7.74
N ASP A 111 3.27 16.26 -8.03
CA ASP A 111 4.04 16.39 -9.28
C ASP A 111 5.08 15.28 -9.44
N SER A 112 5.77 14.88 -8.36
CA SER A 112 6.79 13.83 -8.43
C SER A 112 6.18 12.44 -8.67
N ILE A 113 4.91 12.25 -8.31
CA ILE A 113 4.18 10.99 -8.46
C ILE A 113 3.34 10.98 -9.74
N LYS A 114 2.99 12.15 -10.29
CA LYS A 114 2.10 12.31 -11.44
C LYS A 114 2.50 11.49 -12.65
N ALA A 115 3.78 11.52 -13.03
CA ALA A 115 4.28 10.73 -14.15
C ALA A 115 4.08 9.22 -13.93
N ALA A 116 4.27 8.74 -12.69
CA ALA A 116 4.04 7.34 -12.35
C ALA A 116 2.54 6.98 -12.37
N THR A 117 1.66 7.87 -11.88
CA THR A 117 0.21 7.63 -11.86
C THR A 117 -0.44 7.74 -13.23
N ASP A 118 0.00 8.67 -14.08
CA ASP A 118 -0.56 8.92 -15.41
C ASP A 118 -0.39 7.71 -16.34
N THR A 119 0.68 6.92 -16.15
CA THR A 119 0.89 5.67 -16.90
C THR A 119 -0.18 4.60 -16.60
N GLY A 120 -0.92 4.74 -15.49
CA GLY A 120 -1.94 3.78 -15.08
C GLY A 120 -1.37 2.40 -14.73
N LYS A 121 -0.08 2.34 -14.37
CA LYS A 121 0.61 1.12 -13.89
C LYS A 121 -0.01 0.61 -12.59
N ALA A 122 -0.49 1.51 -11.74
CA ALA A 122 -1.30 1.19 -10.56
C ALA A 122 -2.34 2.29 -10.30
N TYR A 123 -3.53 1.93 -9.83
CA TYR A 123 -4.57 2.89 -9.43
C TYR A 123 -5.50 2.31 -8.36
N VAL A 124 -6.15 3.20 -7.60
CA VAL A 124 -7.17 2.82 -6.63
C VAL A 124 -8.51 2.67 -7.35
N HIS A 125 -9.15 1.51 -7.20
CA HIS A 125 -10.45 1.23 -7.78
C HIS A 125 -11.56 2.05 -7.07
N GLY A 126 -12.59 2.44 -7.82
CA GLY A 126 -13.70 3.25 -7.29
C GLY A 126 -14.62 2.50 -6.33
N PHE A 127 -14.54 1.16 -6.28
CA PHE A 127 -15.37 0.32 -5.43
C PHE A 127 -14.53 -0.44 -4.40
N LEU A 128 -15.14 -0.70 -3.25
CA LEU A 128 -14.58 -1.57 -2.21
C LEU A 128 -14.81 -3.04 -2.59
N ASP A 129 -14.00 -3.93 -2.00
CA ASP A 129 -14.27 -5.36 -2.09
C ASP A 129 -15.51 -5.76 -1.27
N VAL A 130 -15.88 -7.05 -1.34
CA VAL A 130 -17.02 -7.62 -0.59
C VAL A 130 -16.88 -7.52 0.93
N LYS A 131 -15.69 -7.18 1.44
CA LYS A 131 -15.40 -6.95 2.86
C LYS A 131 -15.24 -5.46 3.19
N GLY A 132 -15.55 -4.55 2.26
CA GLY A 132 -15.43 -3.12 2.46
C GLY A 132 -13.99 -2.58 2.44
N ARG A 133 -13.03 -3.33 1.87
CA ARG A 133 -11.63 -2.91 1.80
C ARG A 133 -11.34 -2.16 0.50
N PRO A 134 -10.47 -1.13 0.53
CA PRO A 134 -9.99 -0.48 -0.68
C PRO A 134 -9.32 -1.49 -1.61
N VAL A 135 -9.54 -1.34 -2.92
CA VAL A 135 -8.93 -2.20 -3.94
C VAL A 135 -7.92 -1.39 -4.75
N VAL A 136 -6.67 -1.84 -4.79
CA VAL A 136 -5.63 -1.27 -5.66
C VAL A 136 -5.43 -2.22 -6.83
N ILE A 137 -5.56 -1.71 -8.05
CA ILE A 137 -5.34 -2.46 -9.29
C ILE A 137 -3.94 -2.14 -9.79
N VAL A 138 -3.14 -3.17 -9.99
CA VAL A 138 -1.83 -3.09 -10.66
C VAL A 138 -1.97 -3.70 -12.04
N ALA A 139 -1.49 -2.99 -13.06
CA ALA A 139 -1.52 -3.44 -14.46
C ALA A 139 -0.08 -3.67 -14.95
N PRO A 140 0.53 -4.85 -14.69
CA PRO A 140 1.93 -5.14 -15.05
C PRO A 140 2.22 -4.98 -16.54
N ALA A 141 1.23 -5.22 -17.41
CA ALA A 141 1.37 -5.03 -18.85
C ALA A 141 1.70 -3.58 -19.26
N LYS A 142 1.43 -2.60 -18.39
CA LYS A 142 1.79 -1.18 -18.60
C LYS A 142 3.15 -0.82 -18.01
N HIS A 143 3.82 -1.76 -17.34
CA HIS A 143 5.14 -1.55 -16.77
C HIS A 143 6.22 -1.82 -17.82
N ILE A 144 6.73 -0.75 -18.43
CA ILE A 144 7.88 -0.78 -19.34
C ILE A 144 9.09 -0.20 -18.57
N PRO A 145 10.10 -1.01 -18.21
CA PRO A 145 11.31 -0.54 -17.54
C PRO A 145 12.07 0.46 -18.42
N GLY A 146 12.57 1.56 -17.83
CA GLY A 146 13.36 2.58 -18.54
C GLY A 146 12.57 3.56 -19.42
N ALA A 147 11.26 3.35 -19.57
CA ALA A 147 10.35 4.33 -20.17
C ALA A 147 9.66 5.14 -19.06
N SER A 148 10.23 6.30 -18.75
CA SER A 148 9.71 7.29 -17.79
C SER A 148 10.16 8.68 -18.21
#